data_AF-A0A4P7WHA1-F1
#
_entry.id   AF-A0A4P7WHA1-F1
#
_cell.length_a   1.000
_cell.length_b   1.000
_cell.length_c   1.000
_cell.angle_alpha   90.00
_cell.angle_beta   90.00
_cell.angle_gamma   90.00
#
_symmetry.space_group_name_H-M   'P 1'
#
loop_
_entity.id
_entity.type
_entity.pdbx_description
1 polymer ?
#
loop_
_entity_poly.entity_id
_entity_poly.type
_entity_poly.pdbx_seq_one_letter_code
_entity_poly.pdbx_strand_id
1 'polypeptide(L)'
;MKFSKLLYTASSALAIGLFASVSFFSVSVNAFAKPKEDKIFQQSKVPTVSIEGWGQTQKGKPVQRIVLSNAHGVTARILTYGATLQSLEVPDASGKSSNVVLGFKDISGYEATGPSPRPYFGATIGRVANRIPNGTFMLDDKKYDVPLNANGNAIHGGKLVLIKKFGKL
;
A
#
# COMPACT_ATOMS: atom_id res chain seq x y z
N MET A 1 23.07 39.35 -60.20
CA MET A 1 22.85 37.93 -59.84
C MET A 1 23.54 37.04 -60.87
N LYS A 2 24.37 36.09 -60.42
CA LYS A 2 25.18 35.06 -61.14
C LYS A 2 26.68 35.34 -61.39
N PHE A 3 27.48 34.55 -60.67
CA PHE A 3 28.74 33.82 -60.95
C PHE A 3 29.86 34.41 -61.83
N SER A 4 31.09 34.41 -61.25
CA SER A 4 32.31 33.92 -61.92
C SER A 4 33.41 33.57 -60.91
N LYS A 5 34.20 32.53 -61.27
CA LYS A 5 35.42 32.00 -60.61
C LYS A 5 36.63 32.92 -60.89
N LEU A 6 37.72 32.86 -60.10
CA LEU A 6 39.06 32.33 -60.50
C LEU A 6 40.23 32.74 -59.53
N LEU A 7 40.88 31.71 -58.96
CA LEU A 7 42.31 31.40 -58.70
C LEU A 7 43.43 32.46 -58.44
N TYR A 8 44.25 32.12 -57.41
CA TYR A 8 45.74 32.11 -57.25
C TYR A 8 46.60 33.40 -57.19
N THR A 9 47.43 33.50 -56.13
CA THR A 9 48.92 33.36 -56.19
C THR A 9 49.53 33.28 -54.78
N ALA A 10 50.74 32.70 -54.68
CA ALA A 10 51.42 32.20 -53.49
C ALA A 10 52.59 33.08 -53.01
N SER A 11 53.05 32.89 -51.76
CA SER A 11 54.45 33.04 -51.28
C SER A 11 54.50 32.74 -49.77
N SER A 12 55.03 31.59 -49.35
CA SER A 12 56.42 31.33 -48.91
C SER A 12 56.78 31.88 -47.52
N ALA A 13 56.98 30.99 -46.55
CA ALA A 13 58.11 31.01 -45.62
C ALA A 13 58.13 29.74 -44.76
N LEU A 14 59.21 28.99 -44.93
CA LEU A 14 59.66 27.87 -44.12
C LEU A 14 60.41 28.45 -42.90
N ALA A 15 60.08 28.01 -41.69
CA ALA A 15 60.94 28.22 -40.52
C ALA A 15 60.94 26.96 -39.65
N ILE A 16 62.09 26.28 -39.72
CA ILE A 16 62.47 25.11 -38.94
C ILE A 16 62.84 25.61 -37.53
N GLY A 17 62.20 25.05 -36.51
CA GLY A 17 62.51 25.32 -35.11
C GLY A 17 62.43 24.04 -34.29
N LEU A 18 63.53 23.30 -34.27
CA LEU A 18 63.76 22.13 -33.44
C LEU A 18 63.89 22.60 -31.97
N PHE A 19 62.97 22.21 -31.09
CA PHE A 19 63.19 22.32 -29.64
C PHE A 19 62.94 20.99 -28.96
N ALA A 20 63.94 20.61 -28.16
CA ALA A 20 64.14 19.32 -27.54
C ALA A 20 62.99 18.88 -26.65
N SER A 21 62.76 17.56 -26.66
CA SER A 21 61.83 16.86 -25.79
C SER A 21 62.19 17.05 -24.32
N VAL A 22 61.31 17.70 -23.57
CA VAL A 22 61.21 17.47 -22.12
C VAL A 22 60.12 16.42 -21.93
N SER A 23 60.51 15.18 -21.68
CA SER A 23 59.58 14.12 -21.30
C SER A 23 58.99 14.46 -19.93
N PHE A 24 57.82 15.08 -19.90
CA PHE A 24 56.98 15.09 -18.71
C PHE A 24 56.44 13.67 -18.51
N PHE A 25 56.97 12.99 -17.50
CA PHE A 25 56.38 11.77 -16.97
C PHE A 25 55.07 12.18 -16.27
N SER A 26 53.97 12.23 -17.01
CA SER A 26 52.64 12.35 -16.40
C SER A 26 52.37 11.07 -15.62
N VAL A 27 52.45 11.15 -14.29
CA VAL A 27 51.75 10.20 -13.43
C VAL A 27 50.27 10.40 -13.72
N SER A 28 49.68 9.48 -14.49
CA SER A 28 48.23 9.36 -14.57
C SER A 28 47.72 9.07 -13.15
N VAL A 29 47.17 10.07 -12.48
CA VAL A 29 46.14 9.81 -11.47
C VAL A 29 45.03 9.11 -12.22
N ASN A 30 44.93 7.79 -12.05
CA ASN A 30 43.78 7.02 -12.48
C ASN A 30 42.55 7.80 -12.03
N ALA A 31 41.73 8.17 -13.01
CA ALA A 31 40.52 8.94 -12.78
C ALA A 31 39.77 8.32 -11.61
N PHE A 32 39.62 9.08 -10.51
CA PHE A 32 38.65 8.73 -9.50
C PHE A 32 37.30 8.77 -10.23
N ALA A 33 36.78 7.58 -10.54
CA ALA A 33 35.48 7.46 -11.17
C ALA A 33 34.51 8.26 -10.33
N LYS A 34 33.91 9.31 -10.92
CA LYS A 34 32.76 9.99 -10.29
C LYS A 34 31.79 8.89 -9.88
N PRO A 35 31.31 8.88 -8.63
CA PRO A 35 30.33 7.89 -8.22
C PRO A 35 29.18 7.96 -9.23
N LYS A 36 28.81 6.79 -9.76
CA LYS A 36 27.65 6.65 -10.63
C LYS A 36 26.48 7.19 -9.83
N GLU A 37 25.90 8.28 -10.31
CA GLU A 37 24.69 8.82 -9.72
C GLU A 37 23.58 7.81 -10.01
N ASP A 38 23.32 6.94 -9.03
CA ASP A 38 22.29 5.91 -9.13
C ASP A 38 20.94 6.61 -9.26
N LYS A 39 20.48 6.75 -10.52
CA LYS A 39 19.11 7.13 -10.84
C LYS A 39 18.15 6.05 -10.37
N ILE A 40 17.80 6.00 -9.08
CA ILE A 40 16.57 5.34 -8.62
C ILE A 40 15.97 6.12 -7.45
N PHE A 41 15.48 7.33 -7.71
CA PHE A 41 14.23 7.74 -7.08
C PHE A 41 13.15 7.62 -8.14
N GLN A 42 12.61 6.41 -8.27
CA GLN A 42 11.32 6.21 -8.91
C GLN A 42 10.35 7.15 -8.22
N GLN A 43 9.71 8.05 -8.97
CA GLN A 43 8.71 8.97 -8.46
C GLN A 43 7.65 8.15 -7.72
N SER A 44 7.72 8.17 -6.38
CA SER A 44 6.90 7.29 -5.56
C SER A 44 5.44 7.62 -5.83
N LYS A 45 4.71 6.66 -6.40
CA LYS A 45 3.27 6.76 -6.58
C LYS A 45 2.64 7.13 -5.24
N VAL A 46 1.99 8.30 -5.16
CA VAL A 46 1.42 8.82 -3.90
C VAL A 46 0.34 7.85 -3.42
N PRO A 47 0.26 7.55 -2.10
CA PRO A 47 -0.85 6.77 -1.57
C PRO A 47 -2.20 7.38 -1.95
N THR A 48 -3.15 6.56 -2.38
CA THR A 48 -4.48 7.00 -2.80
C THR A 48 -5.57 6.38 -1.94
N VAL A 49 -6.64 7.14 -1.75
CA VAL A 49 -7.89 6.67 -1.15
C VAL A 49 -9.04 6.91 -2.12
N SER A 50 -9.91 5.92 -2.28
CA SER A 50 -11.20 6.09 -2.97
C SER A 50 -12.31 5.37 -2.20
N ILE A 51 -13.55 5.77 -2.46
CA ILE A 51 -14.75 5.19 -1.86
C ILE A 51 -15.69 4.80 -3.00
N GLU A 52 -16.18 3.57 -2.95
CA GLU A 52 -17.12 3.05 -3.94
C GLU A 52 -18.31 2.34 -3.26
N GLY A 53 -19.46 2.31 -3.95
CA GLY A 53 -20.58 1.48 -3.53
C GLY A 53 -20.24 0.00 -3.70
N TRP A 54 -20.57 -0.83 -2.70
CA TRP A 54 -20.22 -2.25 -2.73
C TRP A 54 -21.42 -3.19 -2.59
N GLY A 55 -22.39 -2.84 -1.74
CA GLY A 55 -23.58 -3.66 -1.55
C GLY A 55 -24.57 -3.04 -0.58
N GLN A 56 -25.55 -3.83 -0.17
CA GLN A 56 -26.59 -3.42 0.76
C GLN A 56 -26.91 -4.58 1.72
N THR A 57 -27.00 -4.29 3.01
CA THR A 57 -27.36 -5.32 4.00
C THR A 57 -28.79 -5.84 3.78
N GLN A 58 -29.13 -6.99 4.37
CA GLN A 58 -30.49 -7.52 4.39
C GLN A 58 -31.52 -6.53 4.95
N LYS A 59 -31.07 -5.60 5.80
CA LYS A 59 -31.90 -4.51 6.36
C LYS A 59 -31.94 -3.25 5.49
N GLY A 60 -31.46 -3.33 4.26
CA GLY A 60 -31.47 -2.21 3.31
C GLY A 60 -30.40 -1.15 3.59
N LYS A 61 -29.39 -1.39 4.43
CA LYS A 61 -28.36 -0.37 4.70
C LYS A 61 -27.28 -0.42 3.62
N PRO A 62 -26.94 0.70 2.95
CA PRO A 62 -25.86 0.72 2.00
C PRO A 62 -24.52 0.42 2.67
N VAL A 63 -23.68 -0.33 1.98
CA VAL A 63 -22.30 -0.66 2.37
C VAL A 63 -21.39 -0.10 1.29
N GLN A 64 -20.52 0.82 1.69
CA GLN A 64 -19.42 1.32 0.88
C GLN A 64 -18.14 0.54 1.16
N ARG A 65 -17.22 0.57 0.20
CA ARG A 65 -15.88 0.02 0.29
C ARG A 65 -14.86 1.14 0.08
N ILE A 66 -13.95 1.25 1.04
CA ILE A 66 -12.82 2.18 1.01
C ILE A 66 -11.64 1.41 0.41
N VAL A 67 -11.03 1.95 -0.63
CA VAL A 67 -9.87 1.36 -1.29
C VAL A 67 -8.66 2.22 -0.98
N LEU A 68 -7.68 1.62 -0.32
CA LEU A 68 -6.40 2.23 0.01
C LEU A 68 -5.33 1.59 -0.84
N SER A 69 -4.55 2.37 -1.59
CA SER A 69 -3.43 1.86 -2.38
C SER A 69 -2.15 2.62 -2.07
N ASN A 70 -1.02 1.92 -1.96
CA ASN A 70 0.28 2.55 -1.70
C ASN A 70 1.19 2.55 -2.94
N ALA A 71 2.38 3.15 -2.79
CA ALA A 71 3.40 3.23 -3.84
C ALA A 71 3.96 1.87 -4.27
N HIS A 72 3.88 0.87 -3.39
CA HIS A 72 4.54 -0.42 -3.52
C HIS A 72 3.61 -1.51 -4.08
N GLY A 73 2.45 -1.14 -4.63
CA GLY A 73 1.50 -2.09 -5.22
C GLY A 73 0.59 -2.80 -4.22
N VAL A 74 0.63 -2.45 -2.93
CA VAL A 74 -0.31 -2.97 -1.95
C VAL A 74 -1.64 -2.25 -2.07
N THR A 75 -2.74 -3.01 -2.07
CA THR A 75 -4.11 -2.46 -2.00
C THR A 75 -4.86 -3.13 -0.86
N ALA A 76 -5.54 -2.33 -0.04
CA ALA A 76 -6.45 -2.80 1.01
C ALA A 76 -7.86 -2.31 0.71
N ARG A 77 -8.84 -3.21 0.86
CA ARG A 77 -10.26 -2.88 0.71
C ARG A 77 -10.98 -3.06 2.03
N ILE A 78 -11.60 -1.99 2.54
CA ILE A 78 -12.25 -1.97 3.85
C ILE A 78 -13.73 -1.66 3.67
N LEU A 79 -14.60 -2.50 4.23
CA LEU A 79 -16.04 -2.27 4.21
C LEU A 79 -16.44 -1.36 5.37
N THR A 80 -17.33 -0.41 5.08
CA THR A 80 -18.06 0.35 6.11
C THR A 80 -18.92 -0.53 7.02
N TYR A 81 -19.23 -1.76 6.60
CA TYR A 81 -19.79 -2.78 7.45
C TYR A 81 -18.71 -3.27 8.44
N GLY A 82 -18.76 -2.75 9.66
CA GLY A 82 -17.91 -3.20 10.77
C GLY A 82 -16.42 -2.94 10.62
N ALA A 83 -16.03 -2.01 9.73
CA ALA A 83 -14.64 -1.77 9.33
C ALA A 83 -13.92 -3.09 8.98
N THR A 84 -14.55 -3.87 8.11
CA THR A 84 -14.06 -5.21 7.75
C THR A 84 -12.98 -5.10 6.68
N LEU A 85 -11.79 -5.65 6.93
CA LEU A 85 -10.78 -5.86 5.90
C LEU A 85 -11.27 -6.96 4.94
N GLN A 86 -11.80 -6.56 3.79
CA GLN A 86 -12.41 -7.45 2.82
C GLN A 86 -11.38 -8.11 1.90
N SER A 87 -10.34 -7.38 1.52
CA SER A 87 -9.20 -7.92 0.78
C SER A 87 -7.94 -7.12 1.05
N LEU A 88 -6.81 -7.79 0.87
CA LEU A 88 -5.48 -7.21 0.97
C LEU A 88 -4.64 -7.81 -0.17
N GLU A 89 -4.49 -7.07 -1.26
CA GLU A 89 -3.65 -7.47 -2.38
C GLU A 89 -2.21 -7.06 -2.13
N VAL A 90 -1.31 -8.04 -2.15
CA VAL A 90 0.13 -7.85 -1.90
C VAL A 90 0.93 -8.46 -3.06
N PRO A 91 1.89 -7.73 -3.65
CA PRO A 91 2.82 -8.30 -4.63
C PRO A 91 3.70 -9.39 -4.01
N ASP A 92 3.88 -10.51 -4.72
CA ASP A 92 4.89 -11.51 -4.41
C ASP A 92 6.29 -11.10 -4.93
N ALA A 93 7.27 -11.99 -4.80
CA ALA A 93 8.65 -11.74 -5.24
C ALA A 93 8.78 -11.52 -6.76
N SER A 94 7.80 -11.94 -7.56
CA SER A 94 7.73 -11.66 -9.00
C SER A 94 6.97 -10.38 -9.33
N GLY A 95 6.47 -9.65 -8.32
CA GLY A 95 5.63 -8.47 -8.47
C GLY A 95 4.15 -8.79 -8.74
N LYS A 96 3.76 -10.07 -8.74
CA LYS A 96 2.37 -10.47 -8.98
C LYS A 96 1.55 -10.29 -7.71
N SER A 97 0.50 -9.47 -7.78
CA SER A 97 -0.38 -9.21 -6.64
C SER A 97 -1.42 -10.31 -6.44
N SER A 98 -1.60 -10.73 -5.19
CA SER A 98 -2.64 -11.70 -4.79
C SER A 98 -3.31 -11.26 -3.48
N ASN A 99 -4.61 -11.57 -3.34
CA ASN A 99 -5.31 -11.36 -2.06
C ASN A 99 -4.81 -12.37 -1.02
N VAL A 100 -4.34 -11.88 0.13
CA VAL A 100 -3.74 -12.71 1.18
C VAL A 100 -4.65 -12.91 2.41
N VAL A 101 -5.88 -12.40 2.38
CA VAL A 101 -6.86 -12.58 3.48
C VAL A 101 -8.08 -13.37 3.03
N LEU A 102 -8.66 -14.13 3.95
CA LEU A 102 -9.96 -14.77 3.76
C LEU A 102 -11.07 -13.72 3.82
N GLY A 103 -12.12 -13.92 3.03
CA GLY A 103 -13.27 -13.03 2.97
C GLY A 103 -14.35 -13.55 2.03
N PHE A 104 -15.45 -12.82 1.95
CA PHE A 104 -16.57 -13.11 1.06
C PHE A 104 -16.64 -12.14 -0.11
N LYS A 105 -17.28 -12.59 -1.20
CA LYS A 105 -17.49 -11.80 -2.42
C LYS A 105 -18.56 -10.73 -2.27
N ASP A 106 -19.51 -10.94 -1.35
CA ASP A 106 -20.66 -10.07 -1.13
C ASP A 106 -21.02 -9.98 0.37
N ILE A 107 -21.90 -9.04 0.69
CA ILE A 107 -22.33 -8.72 2.06
C ILE A 107 -23.07 -9.87 2.74
N SER A 108 -23.71 -10.76 1.97
CA SER A 108 -24.50 -11.86 2.52
C SER A 108 -23.62 -12.84 3.31
N GLY A 109 -22.39 -13.09 2.84
CA GLY A 109 -21.41 -13.92 3.55
C GLY A 109 -20.98 -13.32 4.89
N TYR A 110 -20.86 -11.99 4.97
CA TYR A 110 -20.54 -11.29 6.22
C TYR A 110 -21.74 -11.15 7.16
N GLU A 111 -22.96 -11.16 6.63
CA GLU A 111 -24.19 -11.16 7.44
C GLU A 111 -24.62 -12.55 7.91
N ALA A 112 -24.16 -13.61 7.24
CA ALA A 112 -24.58 -14.99 7.47
C ALA A 112 -24.57 -15.36 8.96
N THR A 113 -25.70 -15.91 9.41
CA THR A 113 -25.91 -16.40 10.77
C THR A 113 -26.22 -17.88 10.66
N GLY A 114 -25.21 -18.73 10.88
CA GLY A 114 -25.36 -20.19 10.77
C GLY A 114 -25.26 -20.89 12.13
N PRO A 115 -25.46 -22.22 12.17
CA PRO A 115 -25.22 -23.04 13.36
C PRO A 115 -23.72 -23.12 13.70
N SER A 116 -22.85 -22.87 12.72
CA SER A 116 -21.40 -22.78 12.92
C SER A 116 -20.98 -21.38 13.39
N PRO A 117 -19.91 -21.27 14.19
CA PRO A 117 -19.39 -19.98 14.64
C PRO A 117 -19.06 -19.09 13.44
N ARG A 118 -19.53 -17.84 13.49
CA ARG A 118 -19.20 -16.84 12.46
C ARG A 118 -17.68 -16.70 12.38
N PRO A 119 -17.06 -16.82 11.20
CA PRO A 119 -15.61 -16.84 11.09
C PRO A 119 -14.92 -15.46 11.28
N TYR A 120 -15.68 -14.38 11.52
CA TYR A 120 -15.18 -13.02 11.80
C TYR A 120 -14.08 -12.52 10.83
N PHE A 121 -14.07 -13.01 9.59
CA PHE A 121 -13.03 -12.70 8.60
C PHE A 121 -12.88 -11.18 8.42
N GLY A 122 -11.67 -10.69 8.69
CA GLY A 122 -11.31 -9.28 8.57
C GLY A 122 -12.07 -8.33 9.50
N ALA A 123 -12.95 -8.81 10.37
CA ALA A 123 -13.84 -7.96 11.16
C ALA A 123 -13.06 -7.25 12.27
N THR A 124 -13.38 -5.98 12.48
CA THR A 124 -12.92 -5.27 13.68
C THR A 124 -13.81 -5.65 14.86
N ILE A 125 -13.24 -6.37 15.82
CA ILE A 125 -13.97 -6.94 16.96
C ILE A 125 -14.10 -5.93 18.10
N GLY A 126 -15.31 -5.75 18.63
CA GLY A 126 -15.52 -4.92 19.82
C GLY A 126 -16.89 -5.14 20.48
N ARG A 127 -17.13 -4.61 21.69
CA ARG A 127 -16.22 -3.76 22.51
C ARG A 127 -15.10 -4.51 23.22
N VAL A 128 -15.27 -5.81 23.47
CA VAL A 128 -14.26 -6.66 24.10
C VAL A 128 -14.05 -7.87 23.19
N ALA A 129 -12.82 -8.05 22.72
CA ALA A 129 -12.45 -9.22 21.94
C ALA A 129 -12.31 -10.45 22.84
N ASN A 130 -12.51 -11.63 22.27
CA ASN A 130 -12.45 -12.90 22.98
C ASN A 130 -13.50 -13.00 24.11
N ARG A 131 -13.27 -13.86 25.10
CA ARG A 131 -14.27 -14.33 26.06
C ARG A 131 -14.32 -13.49 27.33
N ILE A 132 -15.54 -13.22 27.79
CA ILE A 132 -15.83 -12.82 29.17
C ILE A 132 -16.45 -14.04 29.86
N PRO A 133 -15.77 -14.64 30.85
CA PRO A 133 -16.25 -15.79 31.60
C PRO A 133 -17.62 -15.53 32.21
N ASN A 134 -18.55 -16.47 32.00
CA ASN A 134 -19.94 -16.37 32.49
C ASN A 134 -20.67 -15.09 32.04
N GLY A 135 -20.12 -14.34 31.09
CA GLY A 135 -20.63 -13.04 30.67
C GLY A 135 -20.63 -11.98 31.76
N THR A 136 -19.80 -12.11 32.80
CA THR A 136 -19.83 -11.17 33.93
C THR A 136 -18.44 -10.60 34.25
N PHE A 137 -18.39 -9.34 34.64
CA PHE A 137 -17.16 -8.71 35.15
C PHE A 137 -17.49 -7.61 36.17
N MET A 138 -16.49 -7.21 36.97
CA MET A 138 -16.57 -6.09 37.91
C MET A 138 -15.80 -4.90 37.35
N LEU A 139 -16.34 -3.69 37.53
CA LEU A 139 -15.66 -2.42 37.26
C LEU A 139 -16.14 -1.42 38.31
N ASP A 140 -15.22 -0.78 39.02
CA ASP A 140 -15.51 0.19 40.09
C ASP A 140 -16.55 -0.33 41.09
N ASP A 141 -16.30 -1.53 41.62
CA ASP A 141 -17.18 -2.27 42.57
C ASP A 141 -18.61 -2.54 42.07
N LYS A 142 -18.88 -2.30 40.79
CA LYS A 142 -20.15 -2.59 40.15
C LYS A 142 -20.04 -3.83 39.26
N LYS A 143 -21.00 -4.74 39.42
CA LYS A 143 -21.16 -5.91 38.56
C LYS A 143 -21.83 -5.52 37.24
N TYR A 144 -21.28 -6.03 36.14
CA TYR A 144 -21.83 -5.89 34.80
C TYR A 144 -22.07 -7.27 34.19
N ASP A 145 -23.24 -7.43 33.59
CA ASP A 145 -23.63 -8.62 32.84
C ASP A 145 -23.63 -8.33 31.33
N VAL A 146 -23.12 -9.29 30.56
CA VAL A 146 -22.97 -9.27 29.11
C VAL A 146 -23.69 -10.50 28.54
N PRO A 147 -24.53 -10.36 27.51
CA PRO A 147 -25.25 -11.49 26.94
C PRO A 147 -24.32 -12.63 26.50
N LEU A 148 -24.63 -13.85 26.94
CA LEU A 148 -23.93 -15.06 26.53
C LEU A 148 -24.26 -15.37 25.07
N ASN A 149 -23.24 -15.77 24.31
CA ASN A 149 -23.38 -16.12 22.89
C ASN A 149 -22.47 -17.28 22.46
N ALA A 150 -21.67 -17.86 23.36
CA ALA A 150 -20.89 -19.06 23.08
C ALA A 150 -20.56 -19.84 24.35
N ASN A 151 -21.10 -21.06 24.49
CA ASN A 151 -20.70 -22.05 25.50
C ASN A 151 -20.63 -21.48 26.93
N GLY A 152 -21.69 -20.82 27.39
CA GLY A 152 -21.75 -20.22 28.73
C GLY A 152 -20.92 -18.93 28.91
N ASN A 153 -20.31 -18.41 27.84
CA ASN A 153 -19.52 -17.19 27.86
C ASN A 153 -20.12 -16.13 26.92
N ALA A 154 -19.77 -14.87 27.18
CA ALA A 154 -19.85 -13.84 26.15
C ALA A 154 -18.55 -13.86 25.34
N ILE A 155 -18.62 -13.78 24.01
CA ILE A 155 -17.47 -13.77 23.12
C ILE A 155 -17.60 -12.64 22.09
N HIS A 156 -16.48 -11.97 21.80
CA HIS A 156 -16.35 -10.98 20.73
C HIS A 156 -17.39 -9.85 20.79
N GLY A 157 -17.75 -9.39 21.99
CA GLY A 157 -18.72 -8.30 22.17
C GLY A 157 -20.20 -8.69 22.01
N GLY A 158 -20.51 -9.98 21.90
CA GLY A 158 -21.89 -10.48 21.90
C GLY A 158 -22.52 -10.56 20.50
N LYS A 159 -23.86 -10.38 20.41
CA LYS A 159 -24.61 -10.50 19.13
C LYS A 159 -24.30 -9.38 18.12
N LEU A 160 -23.74 -8.27 18.59
CA LEU A 160 -23.30 -7.13 17.78
C LEU A 160 -21.78 -7.02 17.86
N VAL A 161 -21.08 -7.91 17.15
CA VAL A 161 -19.61 -7.98 17.15
C VAL A 161 -18.95 -6.77 16.49
N LEU A 162 -19.67 -6.15 15.56
CA LEU A 162 -19.16 -5.05 14.77
C LEU A 162 -19.20 -3.76 15.56
N ILE A 163 -18.12 -2.97 15.47
CA ILE A 163 -18.15 -1.57 15.86
C ILE A 163 -19.27 -0.90 15.05
N LYS A 164 -20.39 -0.64 15.73
CA LYS A 164 -21.65 -0.20 15.12
C LYS A 164 -21.57 1.23 14.57
N LYS A 165 -20.46 1.93 14.84
CA LYS A 165 -20.24 3.33 14.51
C LYS A 165 -18.73 3.58 14.43
N PHE A 166 -18.15 3.41 13.24
CA PHE A 166 -17.14 4.38 12.85
C PHE A 166 -17.90 5.70 12.64
N GLY A 167 -17.36 6.83 13.11
CA GLY A 167 -17.98 8.13 12.86
C GLY A 167 -18.30 8.29 11.37
N LYS A 168 -19.26 9.17 11.04
CA LYS A 168 -19.44 9.59 9.63
C LYS A 168 -18.04 9.92 9.10
N LEU A 169 -17.60 9.20 8.06
CA LEU A 169 -16.52 9.67 7.21
C LEU A 169 -17.05 10.85 6.39
#